data_AF-A0A919HYQ0-F1
#
_entry.id   AF-A0A919HYQ0-F1
#
_cell.length_a   1.000
_cell.length_b   1.000
_cell.length_c   1.000
_cell.angle_alpha   90.00
_cell.angle_beta   90.00
_cell.angle_gamma   90.00
#
_symmetry.space_group_name_H-M   'P 1'
#
loop_
_entity.id
_entity.type
_entity.pdbx_description
1 polymer ?
#
loop_
_entity_poly.entity_id
_entity_poly.type
_entity_poly.pdbx_seq_one_letter_code
_entity_poly.pdbx_strand_id
1 'polypeptide(L)'
;MTTQSSPIITEMKVIPVAGHDSMLLNIGGAHNAWFTRNIVVLTDNAGHTGVGEAPGGEVIYQTLLAAIPQVVGGRPTQSRGAAGAQRQSGGGFRHLRQGAWTFELKVNAVAALEAALLDLLGRA
;
A
#
# COMPACT_ATOMS: atom_id res chain seq x y z
N MET A 1 33.27 -9.74 -14.03
CA MET A 1 32.23 -9.95 -13.00
C MET A 1 31.13 -8.94 -13.27
N THR A 2 29.98 -9.38 -13.78
CA THR A 2 28.80 -8.51 -13.90
C THR A 2 28.29 -8.28 -12.48
N THR A 3 28.48 -7.09 -11.95
CA THR A 3 27.77 -6.65 -10.74
C THR A 3 26.28 -6.71 -11.08
N GLN A 4 25.57 -7.72 -10.59
CA GLN A 4 24.13 -7.82 -10.80
C GLN A 4 23.49 -6.62 -10.09
N SER A 5 23.01 -5.65 -10.86
CA SER A 5 22.37 -4.46 -10.33
C SER A 5 21.04 -4.87 -9.71
N SER A 6 20.73 -4.39 -8.50
CA SER A 6 19.39 -4.58 -7.92
C SER A 6 18.31 -4.07 -8.89
N PRO A 7 17.19 -4.80 -9.05
CA PRO A 7 16.09 -4.37 -9.90
C PRO A 7 15.58 -2.97 -9.53
N ILE A 8 15.09 -2.26 -10.53
CA ILE A 8 14.50 -0.92 -10.41
C ILE A 8 13.02 -1.06 -10.71
N ILE A 9 12.18 -0.46 -9.86
CA ILE A 9 10.74 -0.45 -10.05
C ILE A 9 10.41 0.45 -11.25
N THR A 10 9.76 -0.12 -12.27
CA THR A 10 9.41 0.56 -13.52
C THR A 10 7.96 1.03 -13.53
N GLU A 11 7.08 0.36 -12.79
CA GLU A 11 5.66 0.66 -12.77
C GLU A 11 5.06 0.41 -11.38
N MET A 12 4.10 1.24 -10.98
CA MET A 12 3.22 1.03 -9.84
C MET A 12 1.77 1.30 -10.25
N LYS A 13 0.89 0.34 -10.00
CA LYS A 13 -0.58 0.49 -10.15
C LYS A 13 -1.25 0.38 -8.79
N VAL A 14 -2.32 1.15 -8.62
CA VAL A 14 -3.24 1.05 -7.49
C VAL A 14 -4.63 0.78 -8.06
N ILE A 15 -5.20 -0.36 -7.71
CA ILE A 15 -6.43 -0.86 -8.32
C ILE A 15 -7.47 -1.08 -7.22
N PRO A 16 -8.52 -0.22 -7.13
CA PRO A 16 -9.62 -0.48 -6.22
C PRO A 16 -10.44 -1.66 -6.76
N VAL A 17 -10.75 -2.61 -5.89
CA VAL A 17 -11.52 -3.81 -6.21
C VAL A 17 -12.69 -3.97 -5.26
N ALA A 18 -13.72 -4.65 -5.73
CA ALA A 18 -14.86 -5.06 -4.92
C ALA A 18 -15.08 -6.57 -5.06
N GLY A 19 -15.47 -7.21 -3.95
CA GLY A 19 -15.86 -8.61 -3.91
C GLY A 19 -17.21 -8.78 -3.21
N HIS A 20 -17.87 -9.91 -3.40
CA HIS A 20 -19.13 -10.20 -2.71
C HIS A 20 -18.89 -10.63 -1.26
N ASP A 21 -19.78 -10.20 -0.37
CA ASP A 21 -19.79 -10.63 1.03
C ASP A 21 -21.18 -11.17 1.44
N SER A 22 -21.21 -11.97 2.50
CA SER A 22 -22.46 -12.41 3.14
C SER A 22 -23.00 -11.31 4.06
N MET A 23 -24.26 -11.44 4.47
CA MET A 23 -24.88 -10.52 5.43
C MET A 23 -24.43 -10.81 6.88
N LEU A 24 -23.14 -10.61 7.15
CA LEU A 24 -22.56 -10.82 8.49
C LEU A 24 -23.02 -9.73 9.46
N LEU A 25 -23.57 -10.12 10.61
CA LEU A 25 -24.03 -9.21 11.66
C LEU A 25 -22.93 -8.99 12.70
N ASN A 26 -22.70 -7.75 13.09
CA ASN A 26 -21.79 -7.36 14.16
C ASN A 26 -22.31 -6.08 14.88
N ILE A 27 -21.60 -5.59 15.91
CA ILE A 27 -22.04 -4.42 16.68
C ILE A 27 -22.15 -3.13 15.83
N GLY A 28 -21.43 -3.06 14.71
CA GLY A 28 -21.49 -1.96 13.74
C GLY A 28 -22.65 -2.08 12.74
N GLY A 29 -23.47 -3.13 12.83
CA GLY A 29 -24.62 -3.37 11.96
C GLY A 29 -24.49 -4.66 11.15
N ALA A 30 -24.84 -4.60 9.86
CA ALA A 30 -24.72 -5.71 8.93
C ALA A 30 -23.73 -5.36 7.81
N HIS A 31 -22.96 -6.33 7.35
CA HIS A 31 -22.11 -6.16 6.18
C HIS A 31 -22.94 -5.83 4.94
N ASN A 32 -22.36 -5.01 4.06
CA ASN A 32 -22.91 -4.76 2.72
C ASN A 32 -22.73 -6.01 1.84
N ALA A 33 -23.47 -6.11 0.74
CA ALA A 33 -23.31 -7.19 -0.24
C ALA A 33 -21.95 -7.18 -0.96
N TRP A 34 -21.20 -6.08 -0.85
CA TRP A 34 -19.85 -5.95 -1.36
C TRP A 34 -18.88 -5.42 -0.31
N PHE A 35 -17.68 -5.99 -0.27
CA PHE A 35 -16.52 -5.43 0.41
C PHE A 35 -15.55 -4.83 -0.60
N THR A 36 -14.76 -3.85 -0.17
CA THR A 36 -13.79 -3.15 -1.04
C THR A 36 -12.36 -3.28 -0.53
N ARG A 37 -11.40 -3.37 -1.44
CA ARG A 37 -9.96 -3.43 -1.17
C ARG A 37 -9.19 -2.56 -2.16
N ASN A 38 -7.96 -2.20 -1.83
CA ASN A 38 -7.03 -1.54 -2.74
C ASN A 38 -5.85 -2.49 -3.01
N ILE A 39 -5.60 -2.82 -4.27
CA ILE A 39 -4.48 -3.67 -4.70
C ILE A 39 -3.34 -2.81 -5.23
N VAL A 40 -2.14 -3.00 -4.69
CA VAL A 40 -0.89 -2.42 -5.21
C VAL A 40 -0.22 -3.47 -6.08
N VAL A 41 0.17 -3.08 -7.29
CA VAL A 41 0.93 -3.93 -8.22
C VAL A 41 2.19 -3.16 -8.62
N LEU A 42 3.35 -3.73 -8.34
CA LEU A 42 4.65 -3.20 -8.75
C LEU A 42 5.26 -4.08 -9.83
N THR A 43 5.87 -3.47 -10.84
CA THR A 43 6.66 -4.15 -11.86
C THR A 43 8.09 -3.62 -11.79
N ASP A 44 9.09 -4.49 -11.89
CA ASP A 44 10.50 -4.09 -11.98
C ASP A 44 11.08 -4.28 -13.39
N ASN A 45 12.31 -3.82 -13.60
CA ASN A 45 13.01 -3.96 -14.87
C ASN A 45 13.59 -5.38 -15.11
N ALA A 46 13.50 -6.28 -14.13
CA ALA A 46 13.82 -7.70 -14.28
C ALA A 46 12.60 -8.52 -14.75
N GLY A 47 11.43 -7.88 -14.86
CA GLY A 47 10.18 -8.53 -15.28
C GLY A 47 9.42 -9.19 -14.13
N HIS A 48 9.80 -8.93 -12.87
CA HIS A 48 9.07 -9.41 -11.72
C HIS A 48 7.87 -8.53 -11.40
N THR A 49 6.88 -9.14 -10.76
CA THR A 49 5.70 -8.45 -10.25
C THR A 49 5.55 -8.72 -8.75
N GLY A 50 5.42 -7.65 -7.98
CA GLY A 50 5.11 -7.72 -6.55
C GLY A 50 3.72 -7.18 -6.27
N VAL A 51 2.98 -7.83 -5.35
CA VAL A 51 1.61 -7.46 -5.02
C VAL A 51 1.40 -7.20 -3.54
N GLY A 52 0.50 -6.26 -3.24
CA GLY A 52 0.10 -5.95 -1.87
C GLY A 52 -1.36 -5.52 -1.82
N GLU A 53 -1.98 -5.69 -0.65
CA GLU A 53 -3.42 -5.45 -0.46
C GLU A 53 -3.67 -4.65 0.82
N ALA A 54 -4.56 -3.66 0.72
CA ALA A 54 -5.07 -2.88 1.85
C ALA A 54 -6.61 -2.92 1.91
N PRO A 55 -7.22 -2.57 3.06
CA PRO A 55 -8.62 -2.19 3.10
C PRO A 55 -8.98 -1.16 2.02
N GLY A 56 -10.23 -1.23 1.56
CA GLY A 56 -10.77 -0.26 0.62
C GLY A 56 -10.94 1.14 1.22
N GLY A 57 -11.42 2.05 0.39
CA GLY A 57 -11.71 3.43 0.80
C GLY A 57 -10.78 4.45 0.16
N GLU A 58 -11.35 5.62 -0.08
CA GLU A 58 -10.74 6.69 -0.90
C GLU A 58 -9.46 7.24 -0.28
N VAL A 59 -9.40 7.38 1.05
CA VAL A 59 -8.22 7.91 1.75
C VAL A 59 -6.99 7.02 1.50
N ILE A 60 -7.15 5.70 1.54
CA ILE A 60 -6.08 4.74 1.29
C ILE A 60 -5.68 4.79 -0.19
N TYR A 61 -6.67 4.74 -1.08
CA TYR A 61 -6.47 4.81 -2.52
C TYR A 61 -5.65 6.04 -2.93
N GLN A 62 -6.07 7.23 -2.51
CA GLN A 62 -5.38 8.48 -2.81
C GLN A 62 -3.99 8.56 -2.17
N THR A 63 -3.81 7.99 -0.97
CA THR A 63 -2.49 7.93 -0.33
C THR A 63 -1.51 7.07 -1.14
N LEU A 64 -1.98 5.94 -1.69
CA LEU A 64 -1.17 5.06 -2.55
C LEU A 64 -0.86 5.73 -3.91
N LEU A 65 -1.83 6.42 -4.53
CA LEU A 65 -1.60 7.17 -5.76
C LEU A 65 -0.54 8.27 -5.58
N ALA A 66 -0.61 9.01 -4.47
CA ALA A 66 0.37 10.05 -4.15
C ALA A 66 1.80 9.51 -3.90
N ALA A 67 1.93 8.21 -3.59
CA ALA A 67 3.22 7.55 -3.37
C ALA A 67 3.90 7.10 -4.67
N ILE A 68 3.16 6.93 -5.78
CA ILE A 68 3.70 6.47 -7.08
C ILE A 68 5.02 7.18 -7.49
N PRO A 69 5.10 8.53 -7.51
CA PRO A 69 6.32 9.20 -7.96
C PRO A 69 7.53 9.00 -7.03
N GLN A 70 7.30 8.55 -5.79
CA GLN A 70 8.37 8.25 -4.83
C GLN A 70 8.86 6.80 -4.94
N VAL A 71 8.07 5.92 -5.56
CA VAL A 71 8.33 4.48 -5.67
C VAL A 71 8.94 4.14 -7.03
N VAL A 72 8.38 4.68 -8.11
CA VAL A 72 8.88 4.42 -9.48
C VAL A 72 10.27 5.01 -9.65
N GLY A 73 11.18 4.23 -10.24
CA GLY A 73 12.61 4.55 -10.33
C GLY A 73 13.41 4.23 -9.06
N GLY A 74 12.73 3.87 -7.97
CA GLY A 74 13.34 3.38 -6.74
C GLY A 74 13.80 1.92 -6.84
N ARG A 75 14.63 1.51 -5.88
CA ARG A 75 15.04 0.11 -5.70
C ARG A 75 14.20 -0.54 -4.59
N PRO A 76 13.77 -1.81 -4.74
CA PRO A 76 13.06 -2.53 -3.68
C PRO A 76 13.82 -2.58 -2.35
N THR A 77 15.16 -2.57 -2.38
CA THR A 77 16.04 -2.59 -1.19
C THR A 77 16.12 -1.26 -0.44
N GLN A 78 15.76 -0.13 -1.05
CA GLN A 78 15.78 1.21 -0.42
C GLN A 78 14.47 1.56 0.30
N SER A 79 13.51 0.63 0.29
CA SER A 79 12.14 0.77 0.77
C SER A 79 11.97 1.14 2.25
N ARG A 80 12.94 0.83 3.13
CA ARG A 80 12.90 1.23 4.55
C ARG A 80 12.89 2.75 4.73
N GLY A 81 13.48 3.52 3.80
CA GLY A 81 13.50 4.99 3.85
C GLY A 81 12.17 5.64 3.44
N ALA A 82 11.53 5.14 2.39
CA ALA A 82 10.28 5.70 1.86
C ALA A 82 9.08 5.47 2.81
N ALA A 83 8.98 4.27 3.41
CA ALA A 83 7.97 4.00 4.45
C ALA A 83 8.20 4.81 5.74
N GLY A 84 9.46 5.10 6.08
CA GLY A 84 9.85 5.95 7.22
C GLY A 84 9.55 7.44 7.01
N ALA A 85 9.78 7.96 5.80
CA ALA A 85 9.49 9.36 5.46
C ALA A 85 7.99 9.67 5.53
N GLN A 86 7.13 8.76 5.05
CA GLN A 86 5.68 8.92 5.13
C GLN A 86 5.14 8.83 6.56
N ARG A 87 5.83 8.11 7.47
CA ARG A 87 5.53 8.09 8.91
C ARG A 87 5.82 9.42 9.60
N GLN A 88 6.80 10.19 9.13
CA GLN A 88 7.24 11.44 9.77
C GLN A 88 6.43 12.68 9.34
N SER A 89 5.75 12.64 8.19
CA SER A 89 4.86 13.72 7.73
C SER A 89 3.48 13.72 8.42
N GLY A 90 3.22 12.79 9.35
CA GLY A 90 1.99 12.72 10.13
C GLY A 90 2.03 13.66 11.35
N GLY A 91 1.67 14.93 11.14
CA GLY A 91 1.56 15.90 12.23
C GLY A 91 0.63 15.45 13.37
N GLY A 92 1.18 15.44 14.58
CA GLY A 92 0.47 15.64 15.85
C GLY A 92 -0.53 14.57 16.29
N PHE A 93 -0.17 13.83 17.35
CA PHE A 93 -1.02 12.95 18.17
C PHE A 93 -2.34 13.57 18.72
N ARG A 94 -2.67 14.82 18.37
CA ARG A 94 -3.87 15.53 18.84
C ARG A 94 -5.18 15.08 18.17
N HIS A 95 -5.12 14.43 17.00
CA HIS A 95 -6.33 13.95 16.31
C HIS A 95 -6.88 12.60 16.83
N LEU A 96 -6.16 11.90 17.72
CA LEU A 96 -6.66 10.66 18.33
C LEU A 96 -7.93 10.84 19.17
N ARG A 97 -8.25 12.06 19.61
CA ARG A 97 -9.42 12.34 20.47
C ARG A 97 -10.68 12.80 19.72
N GLN A 98 -10.63 13.00 18.40
CA GLN A 98 -11.77 13.48 17.59
C GLN A 98 -12.31 12.44 16.58
N GLY A 99 -11.85 11.18 16.67
CA GLY A 99 -12.21 10.10 15.75
C GLY A 99 -10.97 9.56 15.06
N ALA A 100 -10.53 8.39 15.48
CA ALA A 100 -9.22 7.78 15.18
C ALA A 100 -9.03 7.28 13.73
N TRP A 101 -9.74 7.82 12.73
CA TRP A 101 -9.82 7.20 11.41
C TRP A 101 -8.66 7.55 10.47
N THR A 102 -8.06 8.74 10.51
CA THR A 102 -7.16 9.17 9.42
C THR A 102 -5.73 8.62 9.48
N PHE A 103 -5.18 8.38 10.67
CA PHE A 103 -3.81 7.85 10.80
C PHE A 103 -3.77 6.32 10.63
N GLU A 104 -4.73 5.60 11.21
CA GLU A 104 -4.88 4.15 11.03
C GLU A 104 -5.14 3.78 9.56
N LEU A 105 -5.84 4.63 8.80
CA LEU A 105 -6.03 4.40 7.36
C LEU A 105 -4.70 4.51 6.59
N LYS A 106 -3.84 5.47 6.92
CA LYS A 106 -2.58 5.67 6.19
C LYS A 106 -1.54 4.57 6.46
N VAL A 107 -1.54 3.95 7.65
CA VAL A 107 -0.63 2.81 7.90
C VAL A 107 -0.98 1.61 7.02
N ASN A 108 -2.25 1.42 6.67
CA ASN A 108 -2.66 0.36 5.75
C ASN A 108 -2.11 0.57 4.33
N ALA A 109 -2.03 1.83 3.85
CA ALA A 109 -1.39 2.14 2.58
C ALA A 109 0.11 1.79 2.60
N VAL A 110 0.80 2.14 3.69
CA VAL A 110 2.21 1.78 3.88
C VAL A 110 2.40 0.28 3.90
N ALA A 111 1.55 -0.46 4.62
CA ALA A 111 1.62 -1.92 4.70
C ALA A 111 1.40 -2.60 3.35
N ALA A 112 0.43 -2.15 2.54
CA ALA A 112 0.23 -2.70 1.19
C ALA A 112 1.42 -2.44 0.27
N LEU A 113 1.99 -1.24 0.30
CA LEU A 113 3.19 -0.93 -0.47
C LEU A 113 4.40 -1.76 0.01
N GLU A 114 4.58 -1.92 1.32
CA GLU A 114 5.63 -2.75 1.91
C GLU A 114 5.50 -4.21 1.50
N ALA A 115 4.29 -4.76 1.52
CA ALA A 115 4.02 -6.12 1.06
C ALA A 115 4.45 -6.32 -0.41
N ALA A 116 4.09 -5.40 -1.31
CA ALA A 116 4.47 -5.47 -2.72
C ALA A 116 5.98 -5.35 -2.93
N LEU A 117 6.66 -4.51 -2.14
CA LEU A 117 8.11 -4.33 -2.19
C LEU A 117 8.85 -5.56 -1.66
N LEU A 118 8.33 -6.18 -0.59
CA LEU A 118 8.88 -7.41 -0.03
C LEU A 118 8.68 -8.60 -0.97
N ASP A 119 7.56 -8.67 -1.69
CA ASP A 119 7.34 -9.67 -2.73
C ASP A 119 8.36 -9.53 -3.87
N LEU A 120 8.59 -8.30 -4.38
CA LEU A 120 9.66 -8.05 -5.35
C LEU A 120 11.06 -8.42 -4.81
N LEU A 121 11.35 -8.04 -3.56
CA LEU A 121 12.64 -8.33 -2.93
C LEU A 121 12.88 -9.83 -2.76
N GLY A 122 11.84 -10.60 -2.44
CA GLY A 122 11.93 -12.06 -2.29
C GLY A 122 12.17 -12.81 -3.59
N ARG A 123 11.95 -12.17 -4.75
CA ARG A 123 12.16 -12.73 -6.09
C ARG A 123 13.50 -12.31 -6.73
N ALA A 124 14.13 -11.26 -6.20
CA ALA A 124 15.34 -10.65 -6.75
C ALA A 124 16.61 -11.46 -6.46
#